data_AF-A0A8H9G928-F1
#
_entry.id   AF-A0A8H9G928-F1
#
_cell.length_a   1.000
_cell.length_b   1.000
_cell.length_c   1.000
_cell.angle_alpha   90.00
_cell.angle_beta   90.00
_cell.angle_gamma   90.00
#
_symmetry.space_group_name_H-M   'P 1'
#
loop_
_entity.id
_entity.type
_entity.pdbx_description
1 polymer ?
#
loop_
_entity_poly.entity_id
_entity_poly.type
_entity_poly.pdbx_seq_one_letter_code
_entity_poly.pdbx_strand_id
1 'polypeptide(L)'
;MRAAVAVCAVIGAISGFGTTGAVAATPAPTATNVPTSTPTASAKGAAPAPSADPTTDRAGDASAAPPDGHWVALDPVTATTPAVPTHVLTKGSCPSGTTNYSGSKHPYSCLAVFLDGSHHQVGLRIGRSGSETSAFGYLHALQDHNVEEQTIEHAVQINAAGVLQPNNRRLYGAEFIAKGKATEEFVAFEERAPSSASPDKYDLGIVTAYCTAAPSGPISRCPDWVNDSL
;
A
#
# COMPACT_ATOMS: atom_id res chain seq x y z
N MET A 1 -20.92 42.03 -10.75
CA MET A 1 -21.88 41.77 -9.65
C MET A 1 -21.37 40.57 -8.87
N ARG A 2 -20.83 40.79 -7.67
CA ARG A 2 -20.30 39.74 -6.79
C ARG A 2 -21.30 39.56 -5.65
N ALA A 3 -21.79 38.35 -5.44
CA ALA A 3 -22.58 38.00 -4.26
C ALA A 3 -21.75 37.01 -3.42
N ALA A 4 -21.38 37.46 -2.22
CA ALA A 4 -20.85 36.64 -1.16
C ALA A 4 -22.02 36.02 -0.40
N VAL A 5 -21.93 34.74 -0.06
CA VAL A 5 -22.84 34.09 0.89
C VAL A 5 -22.00 33.61 2.07
N ALA A 6 -22.19 34.27 3.19
CA ALA A 6 -21.75 33.84 4.51
C ALA A 6 -22.76 32.85 5.08
N VAL A 7 -22.31 31.76 5.69
CA VAL A 7 -23.15 30.90 6.52
C VAL A 7 -22.54 30.81 7.91
N CYS A 8 -23.36 31.20 8.87
CA CYS A 8 -23.08 31.29 10.30
C CYS A 8 -22.79 29.94 10.95
N ALA A 9 -21.90 29.97 11.94
CA ALA A 9 -21.75 28.97 12.98
C ALA A 9 -22.97 28.98 13.92
N VAL A 10 -23.46 27.80 14.30
CA VAL A 10 -24.39 27.63 15.44
C VAL A 10 -23.65 26.88 16.53
N ILE A 11 -23.41 27.60 17.63
CA ILE A 11 -23.00 27.07 18.92
C ILE A 11 -24.27 26.60 19.63
N GLY A 12 -24.34 25.32 19.98
CA GLY A 12 -25.39 24.74 20.80
C GLY A 12 -24.78 23.97 21.97
N ALA A 13 -24.69 24.62 23.13
CA ALA A 13 -24.40 23.99 24.40
C ALA A 13 -25.67 23.31 24.95
N ILE A 14 -25.55 22.09 25.45
CA ILE A 14 -26.57 21.46 26.31
C ILE A 14 -25.87 20.89 27.54
N SER A 15 -26.13 21.53 28.68
CA SER A 15 -25.84 21.04 30.02
C SER A 15 -27.08 20.32 30.55
N GLY A 16 -26.93 19.17 31.23
CA GLY A 16 -28.02 18.67 32.08
C GLY A 16 -27.96 17.20 32.49
N PHE A 17 -27.72 17.00 33.80
CA PHE A 17 -28.31 15.98 34.70
C PHE A 17 -27.90 14.50 34.61
N GLY A 18 -26.96 14.16 35.51
CA GLY A 18 -27.02 13.14 36.58
C GLY A 18 -27.75 11.80 36.39
N THR A 19 -27.07 10.70 36.76
CA THR A 19 -27.42 9.88 37.95
C THR A 19 -26.42 8.73 38.14
N THR A 20 -26.08 8.48 39.40
CA THR A 20 -25.42 7.29 39.93
C THR A 20 -26.23 6.02 39.68
N GLY A 21 -25.58 4.93 39.29
CA GLY A 21 -26.23 3.61 39.21
C GLY A 21 -25.23 2.50 38.96
N ALA A 22 -25.28 1.48 39.82
CA ALA A 22 -24.29 0.43 39.99
C ALA A 22 -24.31 -0.66 38.90
N VAL A 23 -23.11 -1.23 38.71
CA VAL A 23 -22.73 -2.61 38.40
C VAL A 23 -23.87 -3.64 38.24
N ALA A 24 -23.94 -4.26 37.06
CA ALA A 24 -24.44 -5.62 36.89
C ALA A 24 -23.65 -6.31 35.76
N ALA A 25 -22.84 -7.29 36.15
CA ALA A 25 -22.09 -8.16 35.27
C ALA A 25 -23.05 -9.13 34.56
N THR A 26 -22.96 -9.19 33.24
CA THR A 26 -23.67 -10.18 32.43
C THR A 26 -22.88 -11.49 32.42
N PRO A 27 -23.48 -12.66 32.76
CA PRO A 27 -22.79 -13.94 32.70
C PRO A 27 -22.61 -14.42 31.25
N ALA A 28 -21.45 -15.03 31.00
CA ALA A 28 -21.10 -15.71 29.76
C ALA A 28 -22.02 -16.91 29.50
N PRO A 29 -22.39 -17.20 28.23
CA PRO A 29 -23.10 -18.42 27.91
C PRO A 29 -22.17 -19.65 27.95
N THR A 30 -22.64 -20.63 28.70
CA THR A 30 -22.16 -21.98 28.95
C THR A 30 -21.75 -22.74 27.69
N ALA A 31 -20.57 -23.35 27.74
CA ALA A 31 -20.10 -24.34 26.78
C ALA A 31 -20.93 -25.63 26.88
N THR A 32 -21.59 -26.02 25.80
CA THR A 32 -22.28 -27.32 25.68
C THR A 32 -21.32 -28.35 25.09
N ASN A 33 -21.04 -29.38 25.88
CA ASN A 33 -20.33 -30.59 25.48
C ASN A 33 -21.07 -31.32 24.35
N VAL A 34 -20.36 -31.66 23.27
CA VAL A 34 -20.80 -32.63 22.25
C VAL A 34 -19.92 -33.87 22.38
N PRO A 35 -20.51 -35.09 22.43
CA PRO A 35 -19.77 -36.32 22.67
C PRO A 35 -18.94 -36.79 21.48
N THR A 36 -17.76 -37.29 21.83
CA THR A 36 -16.77 -37.98 21.01
C THR A 36 -17.38 -39.19 20.30
N SER A 37 -17.34 -39.21 18.97
CA SER A 37 -17.52 -40.43 18.18
C SER A 37 -16.21 -40.81 17.49
N THR A 38 -15.76 -42.02 17.79
CA THR A 38 -14.64 -42.72 17.18
C THR A 38 -14.95 -43.07 15.73
N PRO A 39 -14.02 -42.88 14.76
CA PRO A 39 -14.09 -43.59 13.50
C PRO A 39 -13.11 -44.76 13.46
N THR A 40 -13.67 -45.97 13.30
CA THR A 40 -12.96 -47.19 12.88
C THR A 40 -12.61 -47.10 11.40
N ALA A 41 -11.43 -47.62 11.06
CA ALA A 41 -10.70 -47.49 9.79
C ALA A 41 -11.44 -47.92 8.50
N SER A 42 -11.04 -47.28 7.39
CA SER A 42 -10.83 -47.97 6.12
C SER A 42 -9.77 -47.25 5.30
N ALA A 43 -8.58 -47.85 5.26
CA ALA A 43 -7.51 -47.51 4.34
C ALA A 43 -7.87 -48.00 2.93
N LYS A 44 -7.94 -47.08 1.97
CA LYS A 44 -7.78 -47.37 0.55
C LYS A 44 -7.01 -46.21 -0.06
N GLY A 45 -5.85 -46.52 -0.63
CA GLY A 45 -4.80 -45.57 -0.96
C GLY A 45 -5.24 -44.40 -1.84
N ALA A 46 -4.78 -43.21 -1.47
CA ALA A 46 -4.52 -42.12 -2.38
C ALA A 46 -3.04 -41.74 -2.20
N ALA A 47 -2.33 -41.64 -3.32
CA ALA A 47 -0.92 -41.27 -3.37
C ALA A 47 -0.66 -39.95 -2.62
N PRO A 48 0.54 -39.75 -2.03
CA PRO A 48 0.88 -38.47 -1.41
C PRO A 48 0.76 -37.35 -2.46
N ALA A 49 -0.06 -36.35 -2.14
CA ALA A 49 -0.08 -35.10 -2.88
C ALA A 49 1.35 -34.52 -2.88
N PRO A 50 1.88 -34.06 -4.02
CA PRO A 50 3.19 -33.44 -4.05
C PRO A 50 3.16 -32.19 -3.15
N SER A 51 4.12 -32.13 -2.24
CA SER A 51 4.44 -30.93 -1.47
C SER A 51 4.60 -29.77 -2.45
N ALA A 52 3.71 -28.78 -2.34
CA ALA A 52 3.87 -27.51 -3.03
C ALA A 52 5.09 -26.81 -2.43
N ASP A 53 6.17 -26.81 -3.21
CA ASP A 53 7.35 -25.98 -3.01
C ASP A 53 6.91 -24.51 -3.11
N PRO A 54 7.15 -23.63 -2.12
CA PRO A 54 6.62 -22.25 -2.13
C PRO A 54 7.32 -21.32 -3.14
N THR A 55 8.09 -21.85 -4.09
CA THR A 55 8.84 -21.07 -5.09
C THR A 55 8.15 -20.97 -6.45
N THR A 56 7.00 -21.62 -6.68
CA THR A 56 6.36 -21.67 -8.02
C THR A 56 5.25 -20.65 -8.30
N ASP A 57 4.81 -19.85 -7.33
CA ASP A 57 3.64 -18.96 -7.54
C ASP A 57 3.98 -17.54 -8.03
N ARG A 58 5.24 -17.28 -8.38
CA ARG A 58 5.67 -15.99 -8.96
C ARG A 58 5.59 -15.99 -10.48
N ALA A 59 4.50 -16.50 -11.04
CA ALA A 59 4.23 -16.33 -12.46
C ALA A 59 3.73 -14.90 -12.69
N GLY A 60 4.63 -13.99 -13.04
CA GLY A 60 4.25 -12.73 -13.65
C GLY A 60 3.53 -12.98 -14.96
N ASP A 61 2.59 -12.12 -15.33
CA ASP A 61 2.04 -12.14 -16.69
C ASP A 61 3.17 -11.72 -17.64
N ALA A 62 3.83 -12.71 -18.24
CA ALA A 62 4.94 -12.56 -19.18
C ALA A 62 4.50 -11.96 -20.55
N SER A 63 3.49 -11.10 -20.55
CA SER A 63 3.14 -10.31 -21.72
C SER A 63 4.32 -9.40 -22.06
N ALA A 64 4.75 -9.35 -23.31
CA ALA A 64 5.85 -8.48 -23.71
C ALA A 64 5.45 -6.99 -23.57
N ALA A 65 6.42 -6.13 -23.24
CA ALA A 65 6.21 -4.68 -23.30
C ALA A 65 5.72 -4.26 -24.70
N PRO A 66 4.76 -3.33 -24.81
CA PRO A 66 4.42 -2.75 -26.10
C PRO A 66 5.66 -2.06 -26.70
N PRO A 67 6.00 -2.31 -27.99
CA PRO A 67 7.17 -1.71 -28.62
C PRO A 67 6.98 -0.18 -28.74
N ASP A 68 8.08 0.54 -28.54
CA ASP A 68 8.20 2.00 -28.72
C ASP A 68 7.36 2.88 -27.77
N GLY A 69 7.06 2.40 -26.56
CA GLY A 69 6.43 3.22 -25.52
C GLY A 69 7.42 3.89 -24.56
N HIS A 70 6.92 4.82 -23.76
CA HIS A 70 7.69 5.50 -22.71
C HIS A 70 6.81 5.80 -21.51
N TRP A 71 7.42 5.86 -20.32
CA TRP A 71 6.74 6.25 -19.10
C TRP A 71 6.64 7.78 -18.98
N VAL A 72 5.48 8.24 -18.51
CA VAL A 72 5.21 9.65 -18.20
C VAL A 72 4.69 9.71 -16.77
N ALA A 73 5.36 10.46 -15.90
CA ALA A 73 4.92 10.64 -14.51
C ALA A 73 3.55 11.35 -14.43
N LEU A 74 2.73 10.97 -13.47
CA LEU A 74 1.39 11.56 -13.24
C LEU A 74 1.47 12.98 -12.67
N ASP A 75 2.46 13.27 -11.83
CA ASP A 75 2.79 14.60 -11.30
C ASP A 75 4.27 14.91 -11.59
N PRO A 76 4.61 15.33 -12.83
CA PRO A 76 5.99 15.40 -13.25
C PRO A 76 6.76 16.50 -12.51
N VAL A 77 8.02 16.21 -12.19
CA VAL A 77 8.97 17.24 -11.76
C VAL A 77 9.14 18.25 -12.90
N THR A 78 8.54 19.43 -12.76
CA THR A 78 8.65 20.48 -13.79
C THR A 78 10.06 21.04 -13.77
N ALA A 79 10.79 20.87 -14.88
CA ALA A 79 12.11 21.44 -15.10
C ALA A 79 12.03 22.97 -15.33
N THR A 80 11.56 23.73 -14.33
CA THR A 80 11.88 25.17 -14.21
C THR A 80 13.23 25.39 -13.52
N THR A 81 13.90 24.32 -13.10
CA THR A 81 15.34 24.28 -12.85
C THR A 81 16.02 23.61 -14.05
N PRO A 82 17.06 24.21 -14.66
CA PRO A 82 17.72 23.65 -15.82
C PRO A 82 18.47 22.37 -15.44
N ALA A 83 18.39 21.40 -16.35
CA ALA A 83 18.88 20.02 -16.29
C ALA A 83 18.03 19.10 -15.39
N VAL A 84 17.52 18.02 -15.98
CA VAL A 84 17.40 16.75 -15.25
C VAL A 84 18.77 16.54 -14.64
N PRO A 85 18.94 16.72 -13.33
CA PRO A 85 20.21 16.38 -12.78
C PRO A 85 20.26 14.86 -12.88
N THR A 86 21.37 14.34 -13.36
CA THR A 86 21.87 12.99 -13.02
C THR A 86 22.11 12.83 -11.51
N HIS A 87 21.46 13.65 -10.66
CA HIS A 87 21.34 13.41 -9.24
C HIS A 87 20.29 12.33 -9.07
N VAL A 88 20.77 11.11 -8.90
CA VAL A 88 20.08 10.10 -8.11
C VAL A 88 19.58 10.83 -6.86
N LEU A 89 18.26 11.06 -6.76
CA LEU A 89 17.68 11.53 -5.50
C LEU A 89 18.09 10.51 -4.45
N THR A 90 18.99 10.90 -3.55
CA THR A 90 19.60 9.94 -2.62
C THR A 90 18.51 9.33 -1.76
N LYS A 91 18.45 8.00 -1.73
CA LYS A 91 17.62 7.23 -0.80
C LYS A 91 17.79 7.79 0.61
N GLY A 92 16.68 8.17 1.24
CA GLY A 92 16.66 8.57 2.64
C GLY A 92 17.04 7.42 3.56
N SER A 93 17.27 7.72 4.83
CA SER A 93 17.54 6.70 5.84
C SER A 93 16.30 6.45 6.69
N CYS A 94 16.00 5.18 6.95
CA CYS A 94 14.99 4.79 7.93
C CYS A 94 15.29 5.45 9.29
N PRO A 95 14.28 5.99 10.00
CA PRO A 95 14.49 6.56 11.31
C PRO A 95 15.09 5.53 12.28
N SER A 96 15.94 6.00 13.20
CA SER A 96 16.62 5.12 14.15
C SER A 96 15.63 4.27 14.94
N GLY A 97 15.90 2.97 15.03
CA GLY A 97 15.06 2.02 15.78
C GLY A 97 13.79 1.56 15.06
N THR A 98 13.59 1.91 13.78
CA THR A 98 12.39 1.51 13.02
C THR A 98 12.56 0.27 12.14
N THR A 99 13.77 -0.25 11.96
CA THR A 99 14.06 -1.30 10.96
C THR A 99 13.84 -2.73 11.44
N ASN A 100 13.68 -2.95 12.74
CA ASN A 100 13.73 -4.30 13.34
C ASN A 100 12.58 -4.57 14.33
N TYR A 101 11.36 -4.12 14.03
CA TYR A 101 10.21 -4.46 14.86
C TYR A 101 9.90 -5.96 14.79
N SER A 102 9.34 -6.51 15.86
CA SER A 102 9.06 -7.93 16.01
C SER A 102 7.59 -8.21 16.32
N GLY A 103 7.19 -9.47 16.20
CA GLY A 103 5.82 -9.92 16.49
C GLY A 103 4.77 -9.18 15.66
N SER A 104 3.69 -8.72 16.29
CA SER A 104 2.61 -7.98 15.62
C SER A 104 3.03 -6.60 15.09
N LYS A 105 4.19 -6.08 15.51
CA LYS A 105 4.71 -4.80 15.03
C LYS A 105 5.66 -4.93 13.84
N HIS A 106 6.09 -6.15 13.52
CA HIS A 106 7.01 -6.42 12.40
C HIS A 106 6.57 -5.81 11.05
N PRO A 107 5.29 -5.82 10.65
CA PRO A 107 4.85 -5.20 9.40
C PRO A 107 5.15 -3.70 9.29
N TYR A 108 5.31 -3.00 10.41
CA TYR A 108 5.64 -1.57 10.43
C TYR A 108 7.15 -1.30 10.34
N SER A 109 8.00 -2.33 10.25
CA SER A 109 9.43 -2.07 10.17
C SER A 109 9.75 -1.30 8.89
N CYS A 110 10.55 -0.25 9.01
CA CYS A 110 11.02 0.52 7.86
C CYS A 110 12.01 -0.32 7.04
N LEU A 111 11.74 -0.43 5.75
CA LEU A 111 12.59 -1.11 4.76
C LEU A 111 13.45 -0.09 4.01
N ALA A 112 12.83 1.00 3.57
CA ALA A 112 13.47 2.04 2.79
C ALA A 112 12.79 3.40 3.01
N VAL A 113 13.48 4.47 2.62
CA VAL A 113 12.91 5.81 2.48
C VAL A 113 13.37 6.37 1.15
N PHE A 114 12.44 6.81 0.33
CA PHE A 114 12.72 7.47 -0.94
C PHE A 114 12.53 8.98 -0.80
N LEU A 115 13.13 9.75 -1.69
CA LEU A 115 12.85 11.17 -1.84
C LEU A 115 12.08 11.37 -3.14
N ASP A 116 10.95 12.08 -3.08
CA ASP A 116 10.29 12.56 -4.27
C ASP A 116 10.96 13.83 -4.82
N GLY A 117 10.50 14.32 -5.96
CA GLY A 117 11.05 15.52 -6.61
C GLY A 117 10.90 16.81 -5.79
N SER A 118 10.05 16.83 -4.76
CA SER A 118 9.90 17.92 -3.79
C SER A 118 10.76 17.74 -2.54
N HIS A 119 11.58 16.68 -2.50
CA HIS A 119 12.40 16.24 -1.38
C HIS A 119 11.59 15.79 -0.14
N HIS A 120 10.32 15.44 -0.33
CA HIS A 120 9.53 14.79 0.72
C HIS A 120 9.98 13.34 0.88
N GLN A 121 10.04 12.88 2.14
CA GLN A 121 10.47 11.53 2.48
C GLN A 121 9.30 10.57 2.42
N VAL A 122 9.36 9.62 1.48
CA VAL A 122 8.35 8.58 1.30
C VAL A 122 8.88 7.28 1.89
N GLY A 123 8.35 6.88 3.04
CA GLY A 123 8.74 5.62 3.68
C GLY A 123 8.20 4.41 2.93
N LEU A 124 8.96 3.31 2.94
CA LEU A 124 8.50 1.99 2.55
C LEU A 124 8.68 1.08 3.76
N ARG A 125 7.57 0.50 4.25
CA ARG A 125 7.58 -0.46 5.36
C ARG A 125 7.40 -1.87 4.82
N ILE A 126 7.82 -2.88 5.58
CA ILE A 126 7.76 -4.29 5.18
C ILE A 126 6.34 -4.67 4.72
N GLY A 127 5.31 -4.33 5.51
CA GLY A 127 3.93 -4.71 5.24
C GLY A 127 3.67 -6.22 5.29
N ARG A 128 2.44 -6.68 5.00
CA ARG A 128 2.10 -8.11 4.94
C ARG A 128 0.95 -8.39 3.94
N SER A 129 1.08 -9.43 3.11
CA SER A 129 0.02 -9.94 2.24
C SER A 129 -1.04 -10.78 2.99
N GLY A 130 -2.27 -10.81 2.47
CA GLY A 130 -3.27 -11.84 2.75
C GLY A 130 -3.88 -11.88 4.15
N SER A 131 -3.88 -10.78 4.92
CA SER A 131 -4.36 -10.79 6.32
C SER A 131 -5.12 -9.53 6.78
N GLU A 132 -6.24 -9.75 7.47
CA GLU A 132 -7.24 -8.75 7.94
C GLU A 132 -6.83 -7.86 9.13
N THR A 133 -5.55 -7.82 9.50
CA THR A 133 -5.01 -6.84 10.47
C THR A 133 -3.76 -6.13 9.96
N SER A 134 -3.41 -6.32 8.68
CA SER A 134 -2.08 -5.96 8.18
C SER A 134 -1.90 -4.49 7.84
N ALA A 135 -0.73 -3.99 8.20
CA ALA A 135 -0.11 -2.87 7.51
C ALA A 135 0.17 -3.31 6.07
N PHE A 136 -0.62 -2.81 5.13
CA PHE A 136 -0.11 -2.12 3.95
C PHE A 136 1.43 -1.95 3.86
N GLY A 137 2.04 -2.12 2.67
CA GLY A 137 3.50 -1.97 2.50
C GLY A 137 4.09 -2.77 1.34
N TYR A 138 5.41 -2.97 1.37
CA TYR A 138 6.17 -3.62 0.30
C TYR A 138 5.70 -5.04 -0.02
N LEU A 139 5.51 -5.89 0.98
CA LEU A 139 5.10 -7.28 0.75
C LEU A 139 3.71 -7.39 0.12
N HIS A 140 2.80 -6.46 0.40
CA HIS A 140 1.50 -6.41 -0.27
C HIS A 140 1.67 -6.05 -1.75
N ALA A 141 2.46 -5.03 -2.07
CA ALA A 141 2.77 -4.66 -3.46
C ALA A 141 3.46 -5.81 -4.22
N LEU A 142 4.44 -6.46 -3.60
CA LEU A 142 5.22 -7.53 -4.21
C LEU A 142 4.40 -8.81 -4.43
N GLN A 143 3.76 -9.30 -3.36
CA GLN A 143 3.12 -10.62 -3.38
C GLN A 143 1.76 -10.58 -4.09
N ASP A 144 1.00 -9.50 -3.91
CA ASP A 144 -0.38 -9.43 -4.42
C ASP A 144 -0.42 -8.78 -5.82
N HIS A 145 0.52 -7.87 -6.12
CA HIS A 145 0.52 -7.07 -7.34
C HIS A 145 1.77 -7.19 -8.20
N ASN A 146 2.75 -8.04 -7.85
CA ASN A 146 4.00 -8.22 -8.59
C ASN A 146 4.81 -6.92 -8.79
N VAL A 147 4.85 -6.06 -7.77
CA VAL A 147 5.59 -4.79 -7.82
C VAL A 147 6.89 -4.88 -7.02
N GLU A 148 8.01 -4.60 -7.69
CA GLU A 148 9.33 -4.57 -7.06
C GLU A 148 9.62 -3.23 -6.36
N GLU A 149 10.58 -3.25 -5.43
CA GLU A 149 10.95 -2.06 -4.65
C GLU A 149 11.48 -0.95 -5.56
N GLN A 150 12.30 -1.31 -6.55
CA GLN A 150 12.90 -0.36 -7.49
C GLN A 150 11.84 0.38 -8.33
N THR A 151 10.76 -0.29 -8.71
CA THR A 151 9.63 0.28 -9.46
C THR A 151 8.92 1.34 -8.61
N ILE A 152 8.70 1.05 -7.33
CA ILE A 152 8.14 2.01 -6.36
C ILE A 152 9.10 3.18 -6.18
N GLU A 153 10.39 2.92 -5.99
CA GLU A 153 11.43 3.93 -5.83
C GLU A 153 11.44 4.88 -7.03
N HIS A 154 11.49 4.35 -8.24
CA HIS A 154 11.54 5.15 -9.46
C HIS A 154 10.28 5.99 -9.63
N ALA A 155 9.10 5.40 -9.46
CA ALA A 155 7.83 6.12 -9.52
C ALA A 155 7.76 7.26 -8.50
N VAL A 156 8.29 7.08 -7.29
CA VAL A 156 8.38 8.17 -6.30
C VAL A 156 9.32 9.27 -6.79
N GLN A 157 10.52 8.91 -7.26
CA GLN A 157 11.56 9.87 -7.66
C GLN A 157 11.20 10.73 -8.88
N ILE A 158 10.43 10.19 -9.83
CA ILE A 158 10.02 10.93 -11.04
C ILE A 158 8.79 11.83 -10.83
N ASN A 159 8.13 11.72 -9.68
CA ASN A 159 6.99 12.56 -9.32
C ASN A 159 7.41 13.69 -8.38
N ALA A 160 6.76 14.85 -8.47
CA ALA A 160 7.10 16.02 -7.66
C ALA A 160 6.68 15.85 -6.20
N ALA A 161 5.39 15.63 -5.90
CA ALA A 161 4.92 15.49 -4.51
C ALA A 161 3.85 14.41 -4.30
N GLY A 162 3.48 13.71 -5.38
CA GLY A 162 2.36 12.80 -5.43
C GLY A 162 1.00 13.53 -5.50
N VAL A 163 0.11 13.02 -6.35
CA VAL A 163 -1.22 13.61 -6.56
C VAL A 163 -2.11 13.33 -5.35
N LEU A 164 -2.70 14.39 -4.74
CA LEU A 164 -3.66 14.22 -3.64
C LEU A 164 -4.92 13.50 -4.12
N GLN A 165 -5.27 12.43 -3.43
CA GLN A 165 -6.45 11.62 -3.73
C GLN A 165 -7.61 11.96 -2.78
N PRO A 166 -8.87 11.69 -3.17
CA PRO A 166 -10.04 11.96 -2.33
C PRO A 166 -10.01 11.27 -0.95
N ASN A 167 -9.29 10.16 -0.82
CA ASN A 167 -9.08 9.43 0.44
C ASN A 167 -7.91 9.98 1.28
N ASN A 168 -7.40 11.17 0.95
CA ASN A 168 -6.28 11.85 1.61
C ASN A 168 -4.90 11.18 1.47
N ARG A 169 -4.78 10.17 0.59
CA ARG A 169 -3.50 9.57 0.22
C ARG A 169 -2.83 10.34 -0.91
N ARG A 170 -1.53 10.14 -1.07
CA ARG A 170 -0.76 10.64 -2.23
C ARG A 170 -0.54 9.52 -3.21
N LEU A 171 -0.81 9.78 -4.47
CA LEU A 171 -0.58 8.85 -5.56
C LEU A 171 0.72 9.26 -6.27
N TYR A 172 1.70 8.37 -6.24
CA TYR A 172 2.88 8.40 -7.11
C TYR A 172 2.64 7.41 -8.23
N GLY A 173 2.98 7.75 -9.46
CA GLY A 173 2.72 6.84 -10.56
C GLY A 173 3.18 7.37 -11.90
N ALA A 174 3.03 6.53 -12.90
CA ALA A 174 3.36 6.84 -14.27
C ALA A 174 2.43 6.10 -15.22
N GLU A 175 2.18 6.70 -16.37
CA GLU A 175 1.47 6.09 -17.48
C GLU A 175 2.48 5.66 -18.55
N PHE A 176 2.35 4.44 -19.04
CA PHE A 176 3.08 3.99 -20.21
C PHE A 176 2.32 4.39 -21.46
N ILE A 177 2.91 5.30 -22.23
CA ILE A 177 2.33 5.84 -23.45
C ILE A 177 2.89 5.10 -24.67
N ALA A 178 2.03 4.34 -25.36
CA ALA A 178 2.35 3.68 -26.62
C ALA A 178 1.39 4.18 -27.72
N LYS A 179 1.95 4.57 -28.87
CA LYS A 179 1.16 5.09 -30.02
C LYS A 179 0.21 6.24 -29.64
N GLY A 180 0.66 7.10 -28.73
CA GLY A 180 -0.10 8.27 -28.25
C GLY A 180 -1.26 7.94 -27.30
N LYS A 181 -1.31 6.74 -26.72
CA LYS A 181 -2.34 6.32 -25.75
C LYS A 181 -1.69 5.70 -24.52
N ALA A 182 -2.25 5.97 -23.35
CA ALA A 182 -1.93 5.23 -22.14
C ALA A 182 -2.42 3.79 -22.28
N THR A 183 -1.50 2.84 -22.14
CA THR A 183 -1.79 1.39 -22.24
C THR A 183 -1.51 0.64 -20.95
N GLU A 184 -0.85 1.28 -19.99
CA GLU A 184 -0.60 0.78 -18.65
C GLU A 184 -0.45 1.99 -17.73
N GLU A 185 -0.92 1.88 -16.50
CA GLU A 185 -0.69 2.85 -15.44
C GLU A 185 -0.11 2.10 -14.24
N PHE A 186 1.07 2.53 -13.78
CA PHE A 186 1.61 2.13 -12.49
C PHE A 186 1.20 3.15 -11.44
N VAL A 187 0.72 2.67 -10.28
CA VAL A 187 0.40 3.53 -9.14
C VAL A 187 0.95 2.98 -7.84
N ALA A 188 1.40 3.87 -6.97
CA ALA A 188 1.79 3.62 -5.59
C ALA A 188 1.12 4.66 -4.69
N PHE A 189 0.43 4.21 -3.64
CA PHE A 189 -0.24 5.10 -2.70
C PHE A 189 0.59 5.25 -1.44
N GLU A 190 0.82 6.50 -1.04
CA GLU A 190 1.38 6.87 0.26
C GLU A 190 0.27 7.29 1.23
N GLU A 191 0.36 6.78 2.45
CA GLU A 191 -0.41 7.25 3.60
C GLU A 191 0.51 8.02 4.56
N ARG A 192 0.27 9.32 4.66
CA ARG A 192 1.04 10.21 5.54
C ARG A 192 0.51 10.23 6.97
N ALA A 193 -0.66 9.65 7.23
CA ALA A 193 -1.14 9.49 8.60
C ALA A 193 -0.37 8.37 9.31
N PRO A 194 0.04 8.57 10.58
CA PRO A 194 0.54 7.48 11.41
C PRO A 194 -0.59 6.51 11.77
N SER A 195 -0.23 5.29 12.16
CA SER A 195 -1.17 4.29 12.67
C SER A 195 -1.02 4.10 14.17
N SER A 196 -2.13 3.99 14.90
CA SER A 196 -2.12 3.57 16.31
C SER A 196 -1.62 2.13 16.52
N ALA A 197 -1.60 1.32 15.45
CA ALA A 197 -1.00 0.01 15.47
C ALA A 197 0.52 0.03 15.18
N SER A 198 1.06 1.12 14.63
CA SER A 198 2.52 1.34 14.55
C SER A 198 3.09 1.56 15.95
N PRO A 199 4.30 1.05 16.27
CA PRO A 199 4.99 1.37 17.52
C PRO A 199 5.62 2.77 17.50
N ASP A 200 5.58 3.47 16.37
CA ASP A 200 6.12 4.81 16.18
C ASP A 200 5.05 5.81 15.71
N LYS A 201 5.45 7.09 15.63
CA LYS A 201 4.59 8.21 15.20
C LYS A 201 4.84 8.63 13.75
N TYR A 202 5.62 7.88 12.99
CA TYR A 202 5.94 8.22 11.62
C TYR A 202 4.82 7.79 10.69
N ASP A 203 4.78 8.42 9.53
CA ASP A 203 3.89 8.09 8.42
C ASP A 203 3.94 6.60 8.09
N LEU A 204 2.83 6.05 7.62
CA LEU A 204 2.80 4.66 7.14
C LEU A 204 3.63 4.49 5.87
N GLY A 205 3.74 5.56 5.06
CA GLY A 205 4.49 5.54 3.81
C GLY A 205 3.70 4.84 2.71
N ILE A 206 4.39 4.17 1.78
CA ILE A 206 3.74 3.39 0.71
C ILE A 206 2.93 2.26 1.32
N VAL A 207 1.63 2.28 1.05
CA VAL A 207 0.66 1.33 1.58
C VAL A 207 0.28 0.24 0.59
N THR A 208 0.36 0.54 -0.70
CA THR A 208 0.13 -0.42 -1.78
C THR A 208 0.71 0.15 -3.08
N ALA A 209 1.00 -0.72 -4.03
CA ALA A 209 1.29 -0.36 -5.41
C ALA A 209 0.79 -1.47 -6.34
N TYR A 210 0.34 -1.09 -7.53
CA TYR A 210 -0.27 -1.99 -8.50
C TYR A 210 -0.31 -1.35 -9.89
N CYS A 211 -0.72 -2.14 -10.89
CA CYS A 211 -0.93 -1.68 -12.25
C CYS A 211 -2.42 -1.62 -12.61
N THR A 212 -2.75 -0.82 -13.62
CA THR A 212 -4.06 -0.85 -14.29
C THR A 212 -3.87 -0.71 -15.80
N ALA A 213 -4.64 -1.47 -16.57
CA ALA A 213 -4.52 -1.51 -18.04
C ALA A 213 -4.88 -0.19 -18.76
N ALA A 214 -5.35 0.82 -18.03
CA ALA A 214 -5.61 2.18 -18.49
C ALA A 214 -5.95 3.05 -17.27
N PRO A 215 -5.81 4.38 -17.33
CA PRO A 215 -6.14 5.26 -16.22
C PRO A 215 -7.52 4.98 -15.62
N SER A 216 -7.56 4.79 -14.30
CA SER A 216 -8.79 4.40 -13.56
C SER A 216 -9.39 3.04 -13.96
N GLY A 217 -8.59 2.16 -14.57
CA GLY A 217 -8.96 0.79 -14.91
C GLY A 217 -9.05 -0.13 -13.69
N PRO A 218 -9.46 -1.40 -13.88
CA PRO A 218 -9.44 -2.38 -12.81
C PRO A 218 -7.99 -2.60 -12.32
N ILE A 219 -7.85 -2.77 -11.00
CA ILE A 219 -6.59 -3.12 -10.36
C ILE A 219 -6.14 -4.49 -10.87
N SER A 220 -4.89 -4.58 -11.32
CA SER A 220 -4.24 -5.81 -11.72
C SER A 220 -2.83 -5.93 -11.15
N ARG A 221 -2.29 -7.15 -11.22
CA ARG A 221 -0.85 -7.37 -11.07
C ARG A 221 -0.11 -6.62 -12.17
N CYS A 222 1.07 -6.12 -11.86
CA CYS A 222 1.99 -5.58 -12.85
C CYS A 222 2.63 -6.72 -13.66
N PRO A 223 2.59 -6.65 -14.99
CA PRO A 223 3.41 -7.50 -15.85
C PRO A 223 4.90 -7.31 -15.53
N ASP A 224 5.73 -8.33 -15.79
CA ASP A 224 7.16 -8.29 -15.45
C ASP A 224 7.89 -7.12 -16.14
N TRP A 225 7.51 -6.82 -17.39
CA TRP A 225 8.13 -5.72 -18.14
C TRP A 225 7.94 -4.35 -17.50
N VAL A 226 6.95 -4.15 -16.64
CA VAL A 226 6.79 -2.90 -15.88
C VAL A 226 7.95 -2.73 -14.92
N ASN A 227 8.31 -3.77 -14.16
CA ASN A 227 9.44 -3.74 -13.22
C ASN A 227 10.80 -3.63 -13.93
N ASP A 228 10.89 -4.07 -15.18
CA ASP A 228 12.10 -3.98 -16.00
C ASP A 228 12.29 -2.59 -16.65
N SER A 229 11.22 -1.80 -16.77
CA SER A 229 11.21 -0.59 -17.60
C SER A 229 10.87 0.72 -16.88
N LEU A 230 10.30 0.64 -15.68
CA LEU A 230 10.04 1.75 -14.78
C LEU A 230 10.98 1.65 -13.58
#